data_AF-A0A2C5YK45-F1
#
_entry.id   AF-A0A2C5YK45-F1
#
_cell.length_a   1.000
_cell.length_b   1.000
_cell.length_c   1.000
_cell.angle_alpha   90.00
_cell.angle_beta   90.00
_cell.angle_gamma   90.00
#
_symmetry.space_group_name_H-M   'P 1'
#
loop_
_entity.id
_entity.type
_entity.pdbx_description
1 polymer ?
#
loop_
_entity_poly.entity_id
_entity_poly.type
_entity_poly.pdbx_seq_one_letter_code
_entity_poly.pdbx_strand_id
1 'polypeptide(L)'
;MAVAISPPDQASLLAPLLPALPVAAAATQPAVKLLPLLSPILRQRVQLLSESSSEPWLRLLCYDADKTGRLAEIARGESLEPHPVSGEVEIDWGYDAETRYRRLDQETLQALVVLSEIGIAFLLVYCVGDQVGGGDGWRIGEVTVAEKPSPFVRFGGAPSIVEAERQYAASGMDAARSKDNADDDNGDGDGDDDDDDDDAYWGRYDLTPGRLTPRRTPANKRSPAPRSMLGQQEASGEDAYFSQYDHVQPAADGHDPDEEMAQTHLVPPLGLQTVTNETTTEKANPPSATETDIVSPRPASSASSSGCDAIARLEESAGRQEQTEFGVRQHVARSIRSLYMVSRATGMSRDDFQRLVERELAVLGMVEGDE
;
A
#
# COMPACT_ATOMS: atom_id res chain seq x y z
N MET A 1 -15.98 -21.98 9.45
CA MET A 1 -14.87 -22.74 8.83
C MET A 1 -13.82 -21.72 8.46
N ALA A 2 -12.60 -21.80 9.01
CA ALA A 2 -11.54 -20.87 8.62
C ALA A 2 -11.20 -21.12 7.14
N VAL A 3 -11.35 -20.10 6.31
CA VAL A 3 -10.89 -20.15 4.92
C VAL A 3 -9.38 -20.34 4.96
N ALA A 4 -8.88 -21.37 4.29
CA ALA A 4 -7.45 -21.62 4.20
C ALA A 4 -6.80 -20.51 3.36
N ILE A 5 -6.20 -19.53 4.03
CA ILE A 5 -5.50 -18.41 3.37
C ILE A 5 -4.17 -18.94 2.81
N SER A 6 -3.98 -18.79 1.51
CA SER A 6 -2.72 -19.12 0.84
C SER A 6 -1.65 -18.05 1.13
N PRO A 7 -0.36 -18.39 1.15
CA PRO A 7 0.71 -17.40 1.29
C PRO A 7 0.70 -16.38 0.14
N PRO A 8 1.23 -15.16 0.36
CA PRO A 8 1.31 -14.14 -0.66
C PRO A 8 2.26 -14.57 -1.78
N ASP A 9 1.81 -14.39 -3.02
CA ASP A 9 2.68 -14.48 -4.18
C ASP A 9 3.50 -13.19 -4.30
N GLN A 10 4.74 -13.26 -3.81
CA GLN A 10 5.63 -12.10 -3.70
C GLN A 10 5.99 -11.54 -5.07
N ALA A 11 6.17 -12.42 -6.07
CA ALA A 11 6.56 -12.02 -7.42
C ALA A 11 5.47 -11.18 -8.09
N SER A 12 4.21 -11.63 -8.07
CA SER A 12 3.11 -10.88 -8.71
C SER A 12 2.77 -9.56 -8.01
N LEU A 13 2.97 -9.47 -6.69
CA LEU A 13 2.65 -8.26 -5.92
C LEU A 13 3.77 -7.22 -5.93
N LEU A 14 5.02 -7.65 -5.74
CA LEU A 14 6.13 -6.76 -5.48
C LEU A 14 6.97 -6.47 -6.74
N ALA A 15 7.09 -7.42 -7.69
CA ALA A 15 7.87 -7.19 -8.91
C ALA A 15 7.40 -5.97 -9.73
N PRO A 16 6.09 -5.68 -9.88
CA PRO A 16 5.64 -4.48 -10.57
C PRO A 16 5.89 -3.18 -9.79
N LEU A 17 5.97 -3.25 -8.45
CA LEU A 17 6.12 -2.09 -7.59
C LEU A 17 7.59 -1.63 -7.52
N LEU A 18 8.53 -2.56 -7.43
CA LEU A 18 9.96 -2.29 -7.27
C LEU A 18 10.55 -1.30 -8.30
N PRO A 19 10.37 -1.50 -9.62
CA PRO A 19 10.88 -0.56 -10.62
C PRO A 19 10.13 0.79 -10.62
N ALA A 20 8.97 0.86 -9.97
CA ALA A 20 8.21 2.10 -9.84
C ALA A 20 8.58 2.91 -8.59
N LEU A 21 9.31 2.35 -7.63
CA LEU A 21 9.76 3.07 -6.42
C LEU A 21 10.66 4.29 -6.74
N PRO A 22 11.64 4.21 -7.67
CA PRO A 22 12.42 5.38 -8.06
C PRO A 22 11.54 6.49 -8.65
N VAL A 23 10.57 6.13 -9.49
CA VAL A 23 9.60 7.07 -10.08
C VAL A 23 8.72 7.66 -8.99
N ALA A 24 8.30 6.86 -8.00
CA ALA A 24 7.52 7.31 -6.86
C ALA A 24 8.26 8.34 -6.00
N ALA A 25 9.60 8.26 -5.95
CA ALA A 25 10.45 9.18 -5.21
C ALA A 25 10.59 10.57 -5.88
N ALA A 26 10.18 10.69 -7.15
CA ALA A 26 10.31 11.90 -7.96
C ALA A 26 8.96 12.48 -8.41
N ALA A 27 7.97 11.62 -8.69
CA ALA A 27 6.66 12.03 -9.17
C ALA A 27 5.69 12.31 -8.02
N THR A 28 4.76 13.24 -8.23
CA THR A 28 3.66 13.54 -7.31
C THR A 28 2.44 12.67 -7.57
N GLN A 29 2.24 12.23 -8.82
CA GLN A 29 1.11 11.40 -9.23
C GLN A 29 1.44 9.90 -9.19
N PRO A 30 0.56 9.06 -8.61
CA PRO A 30 0.76 7.62 -8.54
C PRO A 30 0.55 6.96 -9.89
N ALA A 31 1.28 5.86 -10.14
CA ALA A 31 1.02 5.01 -11.27
C ALA A 31 -0.31 4.26 -11.06
N VAL A 32 -1.34 4.63 -11.83
CA VAL A 32 -2.71 4.08 -11.72
C VAL A 32 -2.74 2.55 -11.79
N LYS A 33 -1.81 1.93 -12.53
CA LYS A 33 -1.68 0.47 -12.65
C LYS A 33 -1.24 -0.23 -11.35
N LEU A 34 -0.62 0.49 -10.42
CA LEU A 34 -0.15 -0.07 -9.14
C LEU A 34 -1.21 0.04 -8.04
N LEU A 35 -2.20 0.93 -8.21
CA LEU A 35 -3.27 1.12 -7.22
C LEU A 35 -4.00 -0.18 -6.87
N PRO A 36 -4.34 -1.08 -7.83
CA PRO A 36 -4.91 -2.40 -7.55
C PRO A 36 -4.10 -3.28 -6.60
N LEU A 37 -2.77 -3.12 -6.57
CA LEU A 37 -1.87 -3.91 -5.73
C LEU A 37 -1.83 -3.38 -4.29
N LEU A 38 -2.18 -2.12 -4.09
CA LEU A 38 -2.25 -1.49 -2.76
C LEU A 38 -3.53 -1.89 -2.04
N SER A 39 -3.43 -1.98 -0.71
CA SER A 39 -4.59 -2.19 0.15
C SER A 39 -5.61 -1.06 -0.03
N PRO A 40 -6.91 -1.30 0.19
CA PRO A 40 -7.93 -0.26 0.04
C PRO A 40 -7.62 1.02 0.82
N ILE A 41 -7.12 0.89 2.06
CA ILE A 41 -6.76 2.02 2.92
C ILE A 41 -5.56 2.77 2.34
N LEU A 42 -4.50 2.06 1.95
CA LEU A 42 -3.30 2.69 1.39
C LEU A 42 -3.61 3.36 0.04
N ARG A 43 -4.44 2.72 -0.77
CA ARG A 43 -4.90 3.24 -2.07
C ARG A 43 -5.65 4.56 -1.92
N GLN A 44 -6.63 4.61 -1.02
CA GLN A 44 -7.39 5.83 -0.73
C GLN A 44 -6.47 6.95 -0.27
N ARG A 45 -5.53 6.63 0.65
CA ARG A 45 -4.53 7.58 1.12
C ARG A 45 -3.69 8.15 -0.04
N VAL A 46 -3.19 7.28 -0.91
CA VAL A 46 -2.38 7.69 -2.06
C VAL A 46 -3.19 8.56 -3.03
N GLN A 47 -4.44 8.20 -3.32
CA GLN A 47 -5.30 8.96 -4.23
C GLN A 47 -5.62 10.36 -3.67
N LEU A 48 -6.15 10.44 -2.45
CA LEU A 48 -6.61 11.70 -1.87
C LEU A 48 -5.46 12.67 -1.52
N LEU A 49 -4.35 12.14 -0.99
CA LEU A 49 -3.23 12.98 -0.58
C LEU A 49 -2.32 13.36 -1.75
N SER A 50 -2.32 12.60 -2.84
CA SER A 50 -1.59 12.99 -4.07
C SER A 50 -2.26 14.16 -4.78
N GLU A 51 -3.59 14.24 -4.76
CA GLU A 51 -4.32 15.36 -5.41
C GLU A 51 -4.11 16.71 -4.72
N SER A 52 -3.89 16.69 -3.41
CA SER A 52 -3.74 17.89 -2.57
C SER A 52 -2.29 18.27 -2.26
N SER A 53 -1.33 17.39 -2.56
CA SER A 53 0.07 17.57 -2.19
C SER A 53 1.00 17.69 -3.41
N SER A 54 2.04 18.53 -3.27
CA SER A 54 3.15 18.61 -4.21
C SER A 54 4.32 17.69 -3.86
N GLU A 55 4.18 16.88 -2.81
CA GLU A 55 5.22 15.95 -2.37
C GLU A 55 5.22 14.64 -3.17
N PRO A 56 6.37 13.95 -3.27
CA PRO A 56 6.45 12.68 -3.97
C PRO A 56 5.59 11.61 -3.30
N TRP A 57 4.82 10.87 -4.10
CA TRP A 57 3.82 9.94 -3.57
C TRP A 57 4.43 8.71 -2.88
N LEU A 58 5.74 8.46 -3.02
CA LEU A 58 6.47 7.47 -2.21
C LEU A 58 6.26 7.69 -0.71
N ARG A 59 6.16 8.95 -0.26
CA ARG A 59 5.91 9.28 1.16
C ARG A 59 4.58 8.74 1.67
N LEU A 60 3.62 8.56 0.78
CA LEU A 60 2.29 8.09 1.12
C LEU A 60 2.27 6.56 1.31
N LEU A 61 3.29 5.84 0.83
CA LEU A 61 3.42 4.40 1.00
C LEU A 61 3.93 3.99 2.39
N CYS A 62 4.58 4.91 3.11
CA CYS A 62 5.08 4.69 4.47
C CYS A 62 4.16 5.44 5.46
N TYR A 63 3.83 4.82 6.60
CA TYR A 63 3.12 5.51 7.69
C TYR A 63 4.08 6.31 8.58
N ASP A 64 5.35 5.95 8.58
CA ASP A 64 6.39 6.57 9.41
C ASP A 64 7.14 7.67 8.63
N ALA A 65 6.91 8.93 9.02
CA ALA A 65 7.53 10.08 8.39
C ALA A 65 9.07 10.08 8.51
N ASP A 66 9.61 9.51 9.59
CA ASP A 66 11.06 9.51 9.85
C ASP A 66 11.78 8.54 8.90
N LYS A 67 11.11 7.46 8.52
CA LYS A 67 11.66 6.43 7.60
C LYS A 67 11.56 6.84 6.14
N THR A 68 10.67 7.77 5.84
CA THR A 68 10.35 8.17 4.48
C THR A 68 11.55 8.80 3.76
N GLY A 69 12.39 9.56 4.47
CA GLY A 69 13.62 10.10 3.90
C GLY A 69 14.60 9.01 3.45
N ARG A 70 14.85 8.03 4.33
CA ARG A 70 15.71 6.88 4.04
C ARG A 70 15.13 6.00 2.93
N LEU A 71 13.82 5.80 2.92
CA LEU A 71 13.15 5.05 1.84
C LEU A 71 13.35 5.74 0.49
N ALA A 72 13.27 7.08 0.44
CA ALA A 72 13.52 7.84 -0.78
C ALA A 72 14.99 7.78 -1.23
N GLU A 73 15.94 7.68 -0.30
CA GLU A 73 17.37 7.46 -0.63
C GLU A 73 17.58 6.07 -1.24
N ILE A 74 17.02 5.03 -0.64
CA ILE A 74 17.09 3.66 -1.17
C ILE A 74 16.40 3.56 -2.53
N ALA A 75 15.23 4.21 -2.67
CA ALA A 75 14.49 4.25 -3.94
C ALA A 75 15.26 4.91 -5.08
N ARG A 76 16.17 5.84 -4.78
CA ARG A 76 17.04 6.50 -5.77
C ARG A 76 18.38 5.78 -5.97
N GLY A 77 18.67 4.76 -5.17
CA GLY A 77 19.88 3.97 -5.28
C GLY A 77 19.86 3.02 -6.48
N GLU A 78 21.04 2.57 -6.88
CA GLU A 78 21.26 1.68 -8.02
C GLU A 78 20.74 0.24 -7.80
N SER A 79 20.36 -0.10 -6.57
CA SER A 79 19.86 -1.44 -6.21
C SER A 79 18.48 -1.79 -6.79
N LEU A 80 17.75 -0.81 -7.33
CA LEU A 80 16.42 -0.98 -7.92
C LEU A 80 16.41 -0.77 -9.44
N GLU A 81 17.57 -0.80 -10.09
CA GLU A 81 17.64 -0.64 -11.54
C GLU A 81 17.01 -1.82 -12.27
N PRO A 82 16.04 -1.57 -13.17
CA PRO A 82 15.42 -2.63 -13.94
C PRO A 82 16.40 -3.21 -14.97
N HIS A 83 16.34 -4.52 -15.18
CA HIS A 83 17.18 -5.18 -16.18
C HIS A 83 16.89 -4.63 -17.59
N PRO A 84 17.90 -4.29 -18.42
CA PRO A 84 17.71 -3.59 -19.70
C PRO A 84 16.87 -4.37 -20.72
N VAL A 85 16.80 -5.70 -20.59
CA VAL A 85 16.02 -6.56 -21.48
C VAL A 85 14.65 -6.91 -20.89
N SER A 86 14.54 -7.07 -19.56
CA SER A 86 13.31 -7.54 -18.91
C SER A 86 12.44 -6.40 -18.39
N GLY A 87 13.03 -5.24 -18.10
CA GLY A 87 12.35 -4.13 -17.44
C GLY A 87 11.98 -4.37 -15.98
N GLU A 88 12.35 -5.52 -15.42
CA GLU A 88 12.04 -5.93 -14.04
C GLU A 88 13.29 -5.88 -13.16
N VAL A 89 13.09 -5.69 -11.86
CA VAL A 89 14.16 -5.75 -10.86
C VAL A 89 14.41 -7.20 -10.50
N GLU A 90 15.63 -7.70 -10.71
CA GLU A 90 15.98 -9.09 -10.41
C GLU A 90 16.00 -9.30 -8.89
N ILE A 91 15.02 -10.05 -8.37
CA ILE A 91 14.95 -10.44 -6.96
C ILE A 91 14.76 -11.95 -6.85
N ASP A 92 15.52 -12.59 -5.97
CA ASP A 92 15.42 -14.01 -5.67
C ASP A 92 14.52 -14.12 -4.45
N TRP A 93 13.22 -14.27 -4.72
CA TRP A 93 12.19 -14.40 -3.70
C TRP A 93 12.41 -15.59 -2.75
N GLY A 94 13.27 -16.54 -3.09
CA GLY A 94 13.60 -17.69 -2.23
C GLY A 94 14.74 -17.43 -1.24
N TYR A 95 15.63 -16.47 -1.52
CA TYR A 95 16.82 -16.21 -0.72
C TYR A 95 16.88 -14.79 -0.15
N ASP A 96 16.52 -13.80 -0.97
CA ASP A 96 16.65 -12.38 -0.60
C ASP A 96 15.47 -11.89 0.23
N ALA A 97 14.35 -12.62 0.17
CA ALA A 97 13.11 -12.31 0.85
C ALA A 97 12.88 -13.21 2.08
N GLU A 98 12.82 -12.60 3.26
CA GLU A 98 12.32 -13.27 4.46
C GLU A 98 10.90 -12.78 4.76
N THR A 99 9.97 -13.73 4.99
CA THR A 99 8.55 -13.42 5.24
C THR A 99 8.13 -13.91 6.63
N ARG A 100 7.48 -13.03 7.40
CA ARG A 100 6.85 -13.38 8.69
C ARG A 100 5.37 -13.04 8.67
N TYR A 101 4.56 -13.88 9.30
CA TYR A 101 3.12 -13.73 9.38
C TYR A 101 2.69 -13.34 10.79
N ARG A 102 1.71 -12.46 10.89
CA ARG A 102 1.09 -12.06 12.15
C ARG A 102 -0.41 -11.91 11.96
N ARG A 103 -1.19 -12.57 12.81
CA ARG A 103 -2.64 -12.35 12.90
C ARG A 103 -2.88 -11.25 13.93
N LEU A 104 -3.54 -10.17 13.53
CA LEU A 104 -3.83 -9.03 14.41
C LEU A 104 -5.21 -9.18 15.04
N ASP A 105 -6.19 -9.62 14.25
CA ASP A 105 -7.56 -9.86 14.68
C ASP A 105 -8.19 -11.03 13.88
N GLN A 106 -9.48 -11.28 14.09
CA GLN A 106 -10.19 -12.39 13.43
C GLN A 106 -10.28 -12.23 11.89
N GLU A 107 -10.14 -11.04 11.36
CA GLU A 107 -10.33 -10.70 9.94
C GLU A 107 -9.02 -10.28 9.25
N THR A 108 -8.05 -9.79 10.02
CA THR A 108 -6.82 -9.17 9.53
C THR A 108 -5.61 -10.09 9.74
N LEU A 109 -5.09 -10.60 8.64
CA LEU A 109 -3.81 -11.29 8.57
C LEU A 109 -2.78 -10.39 7.87
N GLN A 110 -1.62 -10.22 8.50
CA GLN A 110 -0.50 -9.46 7.97
C GLN A 110 0.68 -10.37 7.65
N ALA A 111 1.44 -10.02 6.63
CA ALA A 111 2.71 -10.65 6.28
C ALA A 111 3.76 -9.58 6.02
N LEU A 112 4.84 -9.58 6.79
CA LEU A 112 5.98 -8.70 6.57
C LEU A 112 7.00 -9.41 5.70
N VAL A 113 7.25 -8.90 4.49
CA VAL A 113 8.27 -9.38 3.56
C VAL A 113 9.45 -8.43 3.59
N VAL A 114 10.65 -8.93 3.88
CA VAL A 114 11.86 -8.12 4.03
C VAL A 114 12.88 -8.51 2.97
N LEU A 115 13.31 -7.53 2.19
CA LEU A 115 14.39 -7.66 1.22
C LEU A 115 15.69 -7.17 1.86
N SER A 116 16.45 -8.10 2.44
CA SER A 116 17.61 -7.76 3.29
C SER A 116 18.75 -7.10 2.52
N GLU A 117 18.95 -7.47 1.25
CA GLU A 117 20.00 -6.92 0.41
C GLU A 117 19.73 -5.45 0.02
N ILE A 118 18.47 -5.13 -0.29
CA ILE A 118 18.04 -3.79 -0.72
C ILE A 118 17.74 -2.89 0.50
N GLY A 119 17.37 -3.50 1.64
CA GLY A 119 17.02 -2.78 2.85
C GLY A 119 15.59 -2.24 2.86
N ILE A 120 14.67 -2.86 2.11
CA ILE A 120 13.25 -2.49 2.03
C ILE A 120 12.41 -3.59 2.68
N ALA A 121 11.33 -3.19 3.36
CA ALA A 121 10.35 -4.10 3.93
C ALA A 121 8.93 -3.72 3.47
N PHE A 122 8.13 -4.73 3.13
CA PHE A 122 6.76 -4.60 2.67
C PHE A 122 5.82 -5.25 3.68
N LEU A 123 4.89 -4.48 4.21
CA LEU A 123 3.79 -5.02 4.99
C LEU A 123 2.65 -5.36 4.04
N LEU A 124 2.36 -6.64 3.90
CA LEU A 124 1.22 -7.15 3.15
C LEU A 124 0.05 -7.42 4.10
N VAL A 125 -1.15 -7.13 3.64
CA VAL A 125 -2.40 -7.37 4.38
C VAL A 125 -3.32 -8.21 3.52
N TYR A 126 -3.93 -9.23 4.11
CA TYR A 126 -4.96 -10.02 3.44
C TYR A 126 -6.29 -9.25 3.47
N CYS A 127 -6.79 -8.88 2.29
CA CYS A 127 -8.05 -8.16 2.13
C CYS A 127 -9.13 -9.09 1.58
N VAL A 128 -10.37 -8.92 2.07
CA VAL A 128 -11.55 -9.65 1.61
C VAL A 128 -12.47 -8.65 0.90
N GLY A 129 -13.03 -9.03 -0.25
CA GLY A 129 -14.02 -8.25 -0.98
C GLY A 129 -13.50 -6.99 -1.66
N ASP A 130 -12.20 -6.88 -1.96
CA ASP A 130 -11.64 -5.70 -2.67
C ASP A 130 -11.94 -5.77 -4.18
N GLN A 131 -13.03 -5.14 -4.63
CA GLN A 131 -13.43 -5.19 -6.05
C GLN A 131 -12.37 -4.62 -6.99
N VAL A 132 -11.65 -3.58 -6.56
CA VAL A 132 -10.70 -2.86 -7.41
C VAL A 132 -9.35 -3.59 -7.48
N GLY A 133 -9.02 -4.42 -6.49
CA GLY A 133 -7.87 -5.34 -6.53
C GLY A 133 -8.17 -6.75 -7.07
N GLY A 134 -9.42 -7.04 -7.46
CA GLY A 134 -9.80 -8.34 -8.03
C GLY A 134 -10.34 -9.38 -7.03
N GLY A 135 -10.84 -8.93 -5.88
CA GLY A 135 -11.49 -9.76 -4.85
C GLY A 135 -10.58 -10.05 -3.67
N ASP A 136 -10.72 -11.25 -3.10
CA ASP A 136 -10.00 -11.68 -1.91
C ASP A 136 -8.52 -11.95 -2.23
N GLY A 137 -7.60 -11.38 -1.46
CA GLY A 137 -6.18 -11.62 -1.66
C GLY A 137 -5.26 -10.69 -0.89
N TRP A 138 -3.96 -10.95 -1.02
CA TRP A 138 -2.92 -10.13 -0.43
C TRP A 138 -2.76 -8.80 -1.16
N ARG A 139 -2.57 -7.73 -0.40
CA ARG A 139 -2.33 -6.37 -0.90
C ARG A 139 -1.21 -5.71 -0.12
N ILE A 140 -0.55 -4.74 -0.72
CA ILE A 140 0.48 -3.95 -0.05
C ILE A 140 -0.19 -2.96 0.91
N GLY A 141 0.00 -3.18 2.21
CA GLY A 141 -0.46 -2.30 3.28
C GLY A 141 0.53 -1.16 3.57
N GLU A 142 1.82 -1.41 3.47
CA GLU A 142 2.86 -0.40 3.71
C GLU A 142 4.18 -0.77 3.02
N VAL A 143 4.96 0.24 2.64
CA VAL A 143 6.37 0.12 2.23
C VAL A 143 7.24 0.89 3.22
N THR A 144 8.21 0.21 3.82
CA THR A 144 9.10 0.77 4.85
C THR A 144 10.56 0.36 4.63
N VAL A 145 11.46 0.93 5.43
CA VAL A 145 12.88 0.55 5.46
C VAL A 145 13.09 -0.62 6.40
N ALA A 146 13.92 -1.59 6.01
CA ALA A 146 14.31 -2.70 6.86
C ALA A 146 15.25 -2.22 7.99
N GLU A 147 14.73 -2.17 9.22
CA GLU A 147 15.51 -1.78 10.41
C GLU A 147 16.50 -2.88 10.82
N LYS A 148 17.79 -2.54 10.95
CA LYS A 148 18.82 -3.40 11.55
C LYS A 148 18.83 -3.15 13.08
N PRO A 149 18.90 -4.18 13.96
CA PRO A 149 19.44 -5.52 13.69
C PRO A 149 18.43 -6.57 13.21
N SER A 150 17.12 -6.36 13.34
CA SER A 150 16.13 -7.12 12.55
C SER A 150 14.75 -6.46 12.59
N PRO A 151 14.10 -6.26 11.43
CA PRO A 151 12.75 -5.66 11.37
C PRO A 151 11.68 -6.56 12.01
N PHE A 152 11.98 -7.85 12.15
CA PHE A 152 11.10 -8.85 12.73
C PHE A 152 10.94 -8.76 14.25
N VAL A 153 11.87 -8.13 14.97
CA VAL A 153 11.75 -7.93 16.43
C VAL A 153 10.59 -7.00 16.75
N ARG A 154 10.44 -5.92 15.98
CA ARG A 154 9.33 -4.97 16.13
C ARG A 154 8.02 -5.54 15.62
N PHE A 155 8.06 -6.24 14.49
CA PHE A 155 6.87 -6.84 13.90
C PHE A 155 6.30 -7.95 14.79
N GLY A 156 7.16 -8.85 15.29
CA GLY A 156 6.72 -10.10 15.91
C GLY A 156 5.98 -10.96 14.91
N GLY A 157 6.43 -12.18 14.64
CA GLY A 157 5.73 -13.00 13.67
C GLY A 157 6.28 -14.39 13.50
N ALA A 158 5.41 -15.27 13.05
CA ALA A 158 5.72 -16.67 12.80
C ALA A 158 6.21 -16.88 11.35
N PRO A 159 7.05 -17.89 11.10
CA PRO A 159 7.44 -18.26 9.73
C PRO A 159 6.29 -18.85 8.90
N SER A 160 5.17 -19.24 9.51
CA SER A 160 4.02 -19.80 8.80
C SER A 160 2.68 -19.20 9.26
N ILE A 161 1.69 -19.17 8.35
CA ILE A 161 0.33 -18.69 8.64
C ILE A 161 -0.31 -19.51 9.76
N VAL A 162 -0.16 -20.83 9.73
CA VAL A 162 -0.73 -21.74 10.74
C VAL A 162 -0.16 -21.46 12.13
N GLU A 163 1.14 -21.17 12.20
CA GLU A 163 1.77 -20.81 13.47
C GLU A 163 1.37 -19.41 13.93
N ALA A 164 1.20 -18.45 13.02
CA ALA A 164 0.66 -17.13 13.35
C ALA A 164 -0.77 -17.21 13.90
N GLU A 165 -1.62 -18.07 13.35
CA GLU A 165 -2.97 -18.33 13.88
C GLU A 165 -2.91 -19.00 15.26
N ARG A 166 -1.98 -19.94 15.48
CA ARG A 166 -1.77 -20.55 16.80
C ARG A 166 -1.30 -19.53 17.83
N GLN A 167 -0.39 -18.64 17.47
CA GLN A 167 0.10 -17.58 18.35
C GLN A 167 -1.05 -16.65 18.77
N TYR A 168 -1.93 -16.27 17.84
CA TYR A 168 -3.12 -15.47 18.14
C TYR A 168 -4.13 -16.20 19.03
N ALA A 169 -4.38 -17.48 18.76
CA ALA A 169 -5.26 -18.30 19.59
C ALA A 169 -4.69 -18.48 21.01
N ALA A 170 -3.37 -18.63 21.14
CA ALA A 170 -2.69 -18.72 22.43
C ALA A 170 -2.76 -17.39 23.19
N SER A 171 -2.51 -16.25 22.54
CA SER A 171 -2.61 -14.94 23.20
C SER A 171 -4.04 -14.61 23.64
N GLY A 172 -5.06 -15.04 22.89
CA GLY A 172 -6.46 -14.94 23.31
C GLY A 172 -6.77 -15.83 24.53
N MET A 173 -6.13 -16.99 24.63
CA MET A 173 -6.29 -17.91 25.77
C MET A 173 -5.56 -17.41 27.02
N ASP A 174 -4.38 -16.80 26.88
CA ASP A 174 -3.65 -16.19 28.00
C ASP A 174 -4.35 -14.93 28.51
N ALA A 175 -4.98 -14.14 27.63
CA ALA A 175 -5.85 -13.03 28.05
C ALA A 175 -7.11 -13.51 28.80
N ALA A 176 -7.65 -14.68 28.44
CA ALA A 176 -8.76 -15.31 29.17
C ALA A 176 -8.30 -15.91 30.52
N ARG A 177 -7.15 -16.59 30.55
CA ARG A 177 -6.58 -17.16 31.79
C ARG A 177 -6.09 -16.11 32.79
N SER A 178 -5.64 -14.95 32.31
CA SER A 178 -5.27 -13.83 33.19
C SER A 178 -6.48 -13.19 33.86
N LYS A 179 -7.70 -13.34 33.28
CA LYS A 179 -8.96 -12.96 33.93
C LYS A 179 -9.42 -13.99 34.96
N ASP A 180 -9.19 -15.29 34.71
CA ASP A 180 -9.57 -16.35 35.67
C ASP A 180 -8.62 -16.44 36.88
N ASN A 181 -7.34 -16.05 36.75
CA ASN A 181 -6.37 -16.06 37.86
C ASN A 181 -6.45 -14.80 38.76
N ALA A 182 -7.31 -13.84 38.45
CA ALA A 182 -7.52 -12.66 39.30
C ALA A 182 -8.60 -12.89 40.39
N ASP A 183 -9.28 -14.04 40.38
CA ASP A 183 -10.44 -14.34 41.25
C ASP A 183 -10.14 -15.38 42.35
N ASP A 184 -8.86 -15.74 42.58
CA ASP A 184 -8.49 -16.82 43.52
C ASP A 184 -7.20 -16.54 44.33
N ASP A 185 -7.03 -15.32 44.86
CA ASP A 185 -6.18 -15.07 46.04
C ASP A 185 -7.00 -14.45 47.17
N ASN A 186 -7.12 -15.20 48.26
CA ASN A 186 -8.04 -14.97 49.37
C ASN A 186 -7.21 -14.54 50.58
N GLY A 187 -7.36 -13.30 51.07
CA GLY A 187 -6.57 -12.80 52.20
C GLY A 187 -6.97 -11.44 52.77
N ASP A 188 -8.06 -11.43 53.55
CA ASP A 188 -8.33 -10.63 54.76
C ASP A 188 -7.45 -9.36 55.00
N GLY A 189 -8.05 -8.16 54.88
CA GLY A 189 -7.37 -6.89 55.19
C GLY A 189 -8.25 -5.66 54.97
N ASP A 190 -8.80 -5.16 56.07
CA ASP A 190 -9.64 -3.98 56.30
C ASP A 190 -9.16 -2.65 55.65
N GLY A 191 -10.10 -1.88 55.08
CA GLY A 191 -10.09 -0.40 55.09
C GLY A 191 -9.75 0.36 53.79
N ASP A 192 -10.81 0.83 53.11
CA ASP A 192 -10.96 2.05 52.25
C ASP A 192 -9.71 2.79 51.77
N ASP A 193 -9.52 2.89 50.45
CA ASP A 193 -9.66 4.14 49.68
C ASP A 193 -9.30 3.94 48.20
N ASP A 194 -10.32 4.18 47.37
CA ASP A 194 -10.39 4.83 46.05
C ASP A 194 -9.55 4.42 44.82
N ASP A 195 -10.32 4.39 43.71
CA ASP A 195 -10.00 4.60 42.29
C ASP A 195 -9.55 3.40 41.44
N ASP A 196 -10.51 2.74 40.79
CA ASP A 196 -10.78 2.91 39.35
C ASP A 196 -11.91 1.94 38.90
N ASP A 197 -13.15 2.46 38.91
CA ASP A 197 -14.41 1.69 38.77
C ASP A 197 -15.20 2.16 37.51
N ASP A 198 -14.62 2.00 36.32
CA ASP A 198 -15.23 2.43 35.05
C ASP A 198 -16.11 1.35 34.38
N ASP A 199 -15.97 0.10 34.79
CA ASP A 199 -16.70 -1.07 34.30
C ASP A 199 -17.90 -1.46 35.18
N ALA A 200 -17.98 -0.94 36.41
CA ALA A 200 -19.17 -1.05 37.25
C ALA A 200 -20.36 -0.22 36.74
N TYR A 201 -20.16 0.79 35.89
CA TYR A 201 -21.25 1.67 35.43
C TYR A 201 -22.30 0.94 34.58
N TRP A 202 -21.89 -0.05 33.78
CA TRP A 202 -22.81 -0.82 32.92
C TRP A 202 -23.40 -2.05 33.62
N GLY A 203 -22.68 -2.66 34.56
CA GLY A 203 -23.14 -3.85 35.32
C GLY A 203 -24.33 -3.60 36.25
N ARG A 204 -24.63 -2.34 36.57
CA ARG A 204 -25.74 -1.93 37.47
C ARG A 204 -27.12 -2.16 36.85
N TYR A 205 -27.21 -2.12 35.52
CA TYR A 205 -28.48 -2.30 34.83
C TYR A 205 -29.00 -3.74 34.95
N ASP A 206 -28.10 -4.72 35.01
CA ASP A 206 -28.44 -6.13 35.24
C ASP A 206 -28.80 -6.43 36.71
N LEU A 207 -28.43 -5.55 37.64
CA LEU A 207 -28.72 -5.67 39.07
C LEU A 207 -30.06 -5.08 39.50
N THR A 208 -30.91 -4.65 38.57
CA THR A 208 -32.25 -4.15 38.90
C THR A 208 -33.07 -5.27 39.58
N PRO A 209 -33.47 -5.13 40.85
CA PRO A 209 -34.10 -6.22 41.60
C PRO A 209 -35.55 -6.39 41.14
N GLY A 210 -35.76 -7.24 40.13
CA GLY A 210 -37.11 -7.54 39.65
C GLY A 210 -37.25 -8.67 38.64
N ARG A 211 -36.16 -9.29 38.17
CA ARG A 211 -36.20 -10.18 37.00
C ARG A 211 -35.76 -11.64 37.22
N LEU A 212 -36.09 -12.22 38.36
CA LEU A 212 -36.18 -13.69 38.50
C LEU A 212 -37.59 -14.07 39.00
N THR A 213 -38.33 -14.71 38.10
CA THR A 213 -39.78 -14.97 38.08
C THR A 213 -40.29 -15.89 39.21
N PRO A 214 -41.59 -15.85 39.57
CA PRO A 214 -42.37 -17.07 39.30
C PRO A 214 -43.85 -16.84 38.92
N ARG A 215 -44.24 -17.58 37.87
CA ARG A 215 -45.58 -18.06 37.51
C ARG A 215 -46.57 -18.20 38.70
N ARG A 216 -47.58 -17.33 38.80
CA ARG A 216 -48.94 -17.63 39.36
C ARG A 216 -49.90 -16.45 39.23
N THR A 217 -50.98 -16.62 38.45
CA THR A 217 -52.21 -15.82 38.58
C THR A 217 -53.06 -16.36 39.74
N PRO A 218 -53.59 -15.48 40.61
CA PRO A 218 -55.00 -15.56 41.01
C PRO A 218 -55.65 -14.15 41.02
N ALA A 219 -56.70 -13.92 40.24
CA ALA A 219 -58.09 -14.04 40.73
C ALA A 219 -58.48 -13.00 41.80
N ASN A 220 -58.85 -11.80 41.32
CA ASN A 220 -60.17 -11.18 41.43
C ASN A 220 -61.02 -11.32 42.74
N LYS A 221 -61.61 -10.17 43.14
CA LYS A 221 -62.85 -9.90 43.94
C LYS A 221 -62.62 -9.50 45.42
N ARG A 222 -62.70 -8.19 45.77
CA ARG A 222 -63.86 -7.24 45.90
C ARG A 222 -64.21 -7.08 47.40
N SER A 223 -64.24 -5.91 48.03
CA SER A 223 -65.05 -4.67 47.81
C SER A 223 -64.59 -3.59 48.84
N PRO A 224 -65.19 -2.37 48.95
CA PRO A 224 -66.09 -1.63 48.06
C PRO A 224 -65.57 -0.22 47.70
N ALA A 225 -66.14 0.31 46.63
CA ALA A 225 -65.73 1.50 45.91
C ALA A 225 -66.25 2.84 46.50
N PRO A 226 -65.88 3.98 45.90
CA PRO A 226 -66.72 4.58 44.84
C PRO A 226 -65.92 4.67 43.53
N ARG A 227 -66.26 4.00 42.41
CA ARG A 227 -67.29 4.29 41.39
C ARG A 227 -67.32 5.78 41.03
N SER A 228 -67.13 6.21 39.78
CA SER A 228 -67.00 5.50 38.50
C SER A 228 -66.67 6.53 37.40
N MET A 229 -65.68 6.22 36.57
CA MET A 229 -65.63 6.34 35.09
C MET A 229 -66.12 7.63 34.42
N LEU A 230 -65.30 8.23 33.55
CA LEU A 230 -65.36 7.97 32.10
C LEU A 230 -64.23 8.73 31.36
N GLY A 231 -63.41 8.00 30.59
CA GLY A 231 -62.95 8.40 29.25
C GLY A 231 -61.83 9.45 29.09
N GLN A 232 -60.80 9.03 28.35
CA GLN A 232 -59.90 9.84 27.51
C GLN A 232 -58.81 10.69 28.19
N GLN A 233 -57.72 10.86 27.43
CA GLN A 233 -56.53 11.71 27.65
C GLN A 233 -55.43 11.13 28.58
N GLU A 234 -54.15 10.96 28.20
CA GLU A 234 -53.37 11.50 27.08
C GLU A 234 -52.28 10.49 26.63
N ALA A 235 -52.47 9.86 25.47
CA ALA A 235 -51.41 9.22 24.69
C ALA A 235 -50.85 10.22 23.65
N SER A 236 -50.69 11.49 24.06
CA SER A 236 -50.43 12.60 23.13
C SER A 236 -49.12 13.35 23.40
N GLY A 237 -48.38 12.99 24.45
CA GLY A 237 -47.11 13.63 24.79
C GLY A 237 -45.89 12.94 24.18
N GLU A 238 -45.87 11.60 24.20
CA GLU A 238 -44.74 10.80 23.70
C GLU A 238 -44.69 10.76 22.16
N ASP A 239 -45.82 10.56 21.48
CA ASP A 239 -45.89 10.61 20.01
C ASP A 239 -45.55 12.01 19.46
N ALA A 240 -45.92 13.09 20.18
CA ALA A 240 -45.57 14.46 19.80
C ALA A 240 -44.06 14.74 19.96
N TYR A 241 -43.42 14.12 20.95
CA TYR A 241 -41.97 14.21 21.17
C TYR A 241 -41.17 13.49 20.07
N PHE A 242 -41.63 12.31 19.62
CA PHE A 242 -40.98 11.58 18.52
C PHE A 242 -41.31 12.16 17.13
N SER A 243 -42.48 12.76 16.96
CA SER A 243 -42.84 13.50 15.73
C SER A 243 -41.94 14.73 15.50
N GLN A 244 -41.26 15.22 16.55
CA GLN A 244 -40.31 16.33 16.43
C GLN A 244 -38.99 15.91 15.76
N TYR A 245 -38.72 14.62 15.58
CA TYR A 245 -37.53 14.13 14.89
C TYR A 245 -37.85 13.51 13.53
N ASP A 246 -39.13 13.26 13.24
CA ASP A 246 -39.60 12.68 11.96
C ASP A 246 -39.38 13.62 10.75
N HIS A 247 -39.19 14.92 11.02
CA HIS A 247 -38.88 15.93 10.00
C HIS A 247 -37.38 16.21 9.84
N VAL A 248 -36.51 15.52 10.59
CA VAL A 248 -35.06 15.59 10.39
C VAL A 248 -34.67 14.47 9.44
N GLN A 249 -34.62 14.80 8.14
CA GLN A 249 -34.07 13.90 7.14
C GLN A 249 -32.59 13.63 7.48
N PRO A 250 -32.10 12.39 7.39
CA PRO A 250 -30.68 12.12 7.31
C PRO A 250 -30.09 12.97 6.17
N ALA A 251 -28.97 13.65 6.41
CA ALA A 251 -28.30 14.47 5.40
C ALA A 251 -27.73 13.58 4.28
N ALA A 252 -28.60 13.20 3.35
CA ALA A 252 -28.31 12.57 2.08
C ALA A 252 -29.23 13.19 1.03
N ASP A 253 -29.14 14.52 0.89
CA ASP A 253 -29.69 15.23 -0.26
C ASP A 253 -28.55 16.04 -0.91
N GLY A 254 -28.00 15.50 -2.00
CA GLY A 254 -27.08 16.18 -2.89
C GLY A 254 -27.84 16.75 -4.07
N HIS A 255 -28.90 17.51 -3.81
CA HIS A 255 -29.71 18.14 -4.85
C HIS A 255 -29.35 19.64 -4.95
N ASP A 256 -28.47 19.93 -5.91
CA ASP A 256 -28.14 21.28 -6.35
C ASP A 256 -29.16 21.69 -7.43
N PRO A 257 -29.93 22.79 -7.28
CA PRO A 257 -30.94 23.23 -8.25
C PRO A 257 -30.39 23.69 -9.62
N ASP A 258 -29.13 23.39 -9.92
CA ASP A 258 -28.44 23.74 -11.15
C ASP A 258 -28.41 22.57 -12.18
N GLU A 259 -28.77 21.34 -11.77
CA GLU A 259 -28.63 20.14 -12.62
C GLU A 259 -29.86 19.78 -13.48
N GLU A 260 -30.97 20.52 -13.45
CA GLU A 260 -32.15 20.22 -14.30
C GLU A 260 -32.18 20.91 -15.67
N MET A 261 -31.11 21.61 -16.10
CA MET A 261 -31.05 22.18 -17.46
C MET A 261 -30.22 21.37 -18.47
N ALA A 262 -29.59 20.26 -18.07
CA ALA A 262 -28.68 19.52 -18.96
C ALA A 262 -29.26 18.25 -19.61
N GLN A 263 -30.46 17.80 -19.23
CA GLN A 263 -30.98 16.49 -19.66
C GLN A 263 -32.30 16.51 -20.44
N THR A 264 -32.65 17.58 -21.16
CA THR A 264 -33.75 17.51 -22.15
C THR A 264 -33.58 18.50 -23.30
N HIS A 265 -32.66 18.26 -24.25
CA HIS A 265 -32.95 18.45 -25.69
C HIS A 265 -31.80 17.96 -26.59
N LEU A 266 -31.89 16.71 -27.06
CA LEU A 266 -31.17 16.24 -28.25
C LEU A 266 -31.99 16.58 -29.50
N VAL A 267 -31.78 17.75 -30.12
CA VAL A 267 -31.99 17.95 -31.57
C VAL A 267 -31.26 19.23 -32.04
N PRO A 268 -30.42 19.19 -33.10
CA PRO A 268 -29.89 20.40 -33.72
C PRO A 268 -30.63 20.73 -35.04
N PRO A 269 -31.02 22.00 -35.24
CA PRO A 269 -31.06 22.57 -36.59
C PRO A 269 -30.38 23.95 -36.61
N LEU A 270 -29.36 24.21 -37.45
CA LEU A 270 -29.37 24.42 -38.90
C LEU A 270 -29.25 25.92 -39.25
N GLY A 271 -28.13 26.29 -39.89
CA GLY A 271 -27.87 27.56 -40.61
C GLY A 271 -26.84 28.45 -39.91
N LEU A 272 -25.60 28.64 -40.36
CA LEU A 272 -25.13 29.05 -41.69
C LEU A 272 -23.64 28.60 -41.83
N GLN A 273 -23.27 27.67 -42.72
CA GLN A 273 -22.62 27.91 -44.04
C GLN A 273 -21.32 28.77 -43.92
N THR A 274 -20.09 28.38 -44.28
CA THR A 274 -19.56 27.63 -45.44
C THR A 274 -18.04 27.36 -45.28
N VAL A 275 -17.63 26.08 -45.37
CA VAL A 275 -16.54 25.47 -46.20
C VAL A 275 -15.35 26.38 -46.64
N THR A 276 -14.12 26.15 -46.15
CA THR A 276 -12.98 25.35 -46.70
C THR A 276 -11.89 26.15 -47.44
N ASN A 277 -10.65 25.93 -46.97
CA ASN A 277 -9.40 25.60 -47.66
C ASN A 277 -8.92 26.30 -48.96
N GLU A 278 -7.61 26.54 -48.92
CA GLU A 278 -6.61 26.41 -50.00
C GLU A 278 -6.25 27.61 -50.92
N THR A 279 -5.01 28.05 -50.72
CA THR A 279 -3.91 28.21 -51.71
C THR A 279 -4.03 29.18 -52.90
N THR A 280 -2.99 30.03 -52.97
CA THR A 280 -2.28 30.54 -54.17
C THR A 280 -2.66 31.92 -54.73
N THR A 281 -1.58 32.67 -55.02
CA THR A 281 -1.31 33.54 -56.19
C THR A 281 -1.42 35.08 -56.05
N GLU A 282 -0.22 35.68 -56.13
CA GLU A 282 0.19 36.79 -57.02
C GLU A 282 -0.13 38.27 -56.71
N LYS A 283 0.98 39.03 -56.75
CA LYS A 283 1.29 40.27 -57.52
C LYS A 283 1.53 41.58 -56.77
N ALA A 284 2.82 42.00 -56.80
CA ALA A 284 3.40 43.23 -57.38
C ALA A 284 2.86 44.60 -56.86
N ASN A 285 3.60 45.69 -56.57
CA ASN A 285 4.98 46.24 -56.77
C ASN A 285 4.94 47.69 -56.13
N PRO A 286 5.91 48.65 -56.27
CA PRO A 286 7.36 48.75 -56.00
C PRO A 286 7.72 50.04 -55.13
N PRO A 287 8.84 50.81 -55.31
CA PRO A 287 10.08 50.75 -54.49
C PRO A 287 10.61 52.13 -53.94
N SER A 288 11.66 52.11 -53.09
CA SER A 288 12.74 53.14 -52.95
C SER A 288 13.73 52.71 -51.84
N ALA A 289 14.97 52.29 -52.12
CA ALA A 289 16.21 53.06 -52.39
C ALA A 289 17.02 53.47 -51.12
N THR A 290 18.25 52.91 -51.02
CA THR A 290 19.51 53.41 -50.39
C THR A 290 19.53 53.68 -48.87
N GLU A 291 20.56 53.41 -48.05
CA GLU A 291 22.03 53.25 -48.19
C GLU A 291 22.65 52.83 -46.82
N THR A 292 23.84 52.18 -46.84
CA THR A 292 24.92 52.07 -45.82
C THR A 292 24.59 51.46 -44.41
N ASP A 293 25.44 50.75 -43.66
CA ASP A 293 26.91 50.75 -43.54
C ASP A 293 27.43 49.59 -42.63
N ILE A 294 28.70 49.22 -42.84
CA ILE A 294 29.70 48.67 -41.89
C ILE A 294 29.70 47.18 -41.48
N VAL A 295 30.74 46.52 -42.01
CA VAL A 295 31.40 45.27 -41.64
C VAL A 295 32.15 45.38 -40.30
N SER A 296 32.15 44.32 -39.49
CA SER A 296 33.21 44.05 -38.49
C SER A 296 33.35 42.55 -38.21
N PRO A 297 34.44 41.88 -38.67
CA PRO A 297 34.80 40.54 -38.20
C PRO A 297 35.69 40.68 -36.95
N ARG A 298 35.37 39.97 -35.86
CA ARG A 298 36.26 39.89 -34.69
C ARG A 298 37.03 38.57 -34.74
N PRO A 299 38.39 38.59 -34.72
CA PRO A 299 39.21 37.40 -34.86
C PRO A 299 39.40 36.64 -33.55
N ALA A 300 39.71 35.35 -33.70
CA ALA A 300 39.97 34.35 -32.67
C ALA A 300 41.21 34.65 -31.80
N SER A 301 41.16 34.31 -30.50
CA SER A 301 41.98 33.24 -29.89
C SER A 301 41.96 33.23 -28.35
N SER A 302 42.13 32.01 -27.80
CA SER A 302 42.53 31.58 -26.43
C SER A 302 41.40 30.91 -25.63
N ALA A 303 41.16 29.60 -25.77
CA ALA A 303 41.90 28.45 -25.20
C ALA A 303 41.52 28.10 -23.75
N SER A 304 40.46 27.31 -23.56
CA SER A 304 40.43 26.02 -22.83
C SER A 304 38.99 25.60 -22.50
N SER A 305 38.33 24.81 -23.35
CA SER A 305 37.07 24.12 -22.96
C SER A 305 36.72 22.91 -23.81
N SER A 306 37.39 22.67 -24.95
CA SER A 306 37.12 21.47 -25.77
C SER A 306 37.57 20.15 -25.12
N GLY A 307 38.37 20.21 -24.05
CA GLY A 307 38.75 19.04 -23.25
C GLY A 307 37.70 18.65 -22.20
N CYS A 308 36.87 19.58 -21.71
CA CYS A 308 35.91 19.26 -20.64
C CYS A 308 34.70 18.49 -21.18
N ASP A 309 34.26 18.77 -22.41
CA ASP A 309 33.11 18.08 -23.00
C ASP A 309 33.50 16.66 -23.49
N ALA A 310 34.75 16.48 -23.93
CA ALA A 310 35.28 15.16 -24.29
C ALA A 310 35.60 14.30 -23.05
N ILE A 311 36.17 14.89 -22.00
CA ILE A 311 36.41 14.19 -20.72
C ILE A 311 35.09 13.89 -20.01
N ALA A 312 34.13 14.82 -19.97
CA ALA A 312 32.81 14.55 -19.39
C ALA A 312 32.05 13.47 -20.17
N ARG A 313 32.13 13.45 -21.51
CA ARG A 313 31.59 12.34 -22.32
C ARG A 313 32.36 11.03 -22.11
N LEU A 314 33.67 11.08 -21.86
CA LEU A 314 34.49 9.91 -21.56
C LEU A 314 34.20 9.37 -20.15
N GLU A 315 33.98 10.24 -19.17
CA GLU A 315 33.55 9.88 -17.80
C GLU A 315 32.11 9.34 -17.82
N GLU A 316 31.21 9.93 -18.60
CA GLU A 316 29.85 9.41 -18.78
C GLU A 316 29.85 8.03 -19.47
N SER A 317 30.68 7.83 -20.50
CA SER A 317 30.78 6.53 -21.18
C SER A 317 31.53 5.47 -20.36
N ALA A 318 32.55 5.86 -19.60
CA ALA A 318 33.24 4.98 -18.65
C ALA A 318 32.31 4.57 -17.51
N GLY A 319 31.54 5.51 -16.95
CA GLY A 319 30.53 5.22 -15.92
C GLY A 319 29.45 4.26 -16.42
N ARG A 320 28.95 4.44 -17.66
CA ARG A 320 28.00 3.50 -18.27
C ARG A 320 28.61 2.12 -18.51
N GLN A 321 29.88 2.04 -18.89
CA GLN A 321 30.54 0.77 -19.13
C GLN A 321 30.81 0.02 -17.81
N GLU A 322 31.21 0.73 -16.75
CA GLU A 322 31.37 0.19 -15.41
C GLU A 322 30.03 -0.30 -14.83
N GLN A 323 28.95 0.46 -15.03
CA GLN A 323 27.58 0.05 -14.66
C GLN A 323 27.13 -1.20 -15.42
N THR A 324 27.37 -1.25 -16.73
CA THR A 324 27.02 -2.41 -17.54
C THR A 324 27.81 -3.65 -17.10
N GLU A 325 29.10 -3.49 -16.82
CA GLU A 325 29.94 -4.57 -16.34
C GLU A 325 29.53 -5.04 -14.93
N PHE A 326 29.17 -4.13 -14.04
CA PHE A 326 28.67 -4.45 -12.71
C PHE A 326 27.36 -5.25 -12.78
N GLY A 327 26.42 -4.81 -13.62
CA GLY A 327 25.16 -5.53 -13.85
C GLY A 327 25.39 -6.94 -14.40
N VAL A 328 26.27 -7.09 -15.38
CA VAL A 328 26.64 -8.40 -15.94
C VAL A 328 27.29 -9.29 -14.88
N ARG A 329 28.23 -8.77 -14.09
CA ARG A 329 28.88 -9.54 -13.00
C ARG A 329 27.89 -9.98 -11.94
N GLN A 330 26.96 -9.11 -11.54
CA GLN A 330 25.91 -9.46 -10.58
C GLN A 330 24.97 -10.52 -11.15
N HIS A 331 24.53 -10.38 -12.40
CA HIS A 331 23.69 -11.37 -13.07
C HIS A 331 24.37 -12.73 -13.18
N VAL A 332 25.66 -12.76 -13.55
CA VAL A 332 26.46 -14.00 -13.60
C VAL A 332 26.59 -14.61 -12.21
N ALA A 333 26.91 -13.80 -11.19
CA ALA A 333 27.01 -14.28 -9.81
C ALA A 333 25.68 -14.84 -9.30
N ARG A 334 24.56 -14.17 -9.60
CA ARG A 334 23.20 -14.61 -9.28
C ARG A 334 22.84 -15.92 -9.98
N SER A 335 23.17 -16.04 -11.27
CA SER A 335 22.94 -17.24 -12.07
C SER A 335 23.72 -18.44 -11.53
N ILE A 336 24.99 -18.26 -11.18
CA ILE A 336 25.82 -19.32 -10.57
C ILE A 336 25.22 -19.75 -9.22
N ARG A 337 24.76 -18.81 -8.39
CA ARG A 337 24.11 -19.13 -7.11
C ARG A 337 22.79 -19.86 -7.29
N SER A 338 21.96 -19.44 -8.24
CA SER A 338 20.69 -20.10 -8.57
C SER A 338 20.92 -21.54 -9.06
N LEU A 339 21.86 -21.73 -9.99
CA LEU A 339 22.28 -23.06 -10.45
C LEU A 339 22.76 -23.94 -9.29
N TYR A 340 23.57 -23.39 -8.39
CA TYR A 340 24.02 -24.13 -7.21
C TYR A 340 22.86 -24.57 -6.31
N MET A 341 21.85 -23.71 -6.10
CA MET A 341 20.68 -24.05 -5.29
C MET A 341 19.85 -25.17 -5.91
N VAL A 342 19.65 -25.14 -7.24
CA VAL A 342 18.98 -26.23 -7.96
C VAL A 342 19.76 -27.53 -7.85
N SER A 343 21.08 -27.49 -8.03
CA SER A 343 21.96 -28.66 -7.86
C SER A 343 21.95 -29.18 -6.42
N ARG A 344 21.89 -28.29 -5.43
CA ARG A 344 21.79 -28.68 -4.01
C ARG A 344 20.46 -29.39 -3.72
N ALA A 345 19.35 -28.95 -4.32
CA ALA A 345 18.06 -29.60 -4.19
C ALA A 345 18.05 -31.04 -4.76
N THR A 346 18.91 -31.33 -5.74
CA THR A 346 19.09 -32.68 -6.30
C THR A 346 20.15 -33.52 -5.56
N GLY A 347 20.73 -32.98 -4.47
CA GLY A 347 21.70 -33.67 -3.62
C GLY A 347 23.17 -33.49 -4.03
N MET A 348 23.46 -32.59 -4.96
CA MET A 348 24.84 -32.28 -5.36
C MET A 348 25.58 -31.51 -4.25
N SER A 349 26.79 -31.94 -3.92
CA SER A 349 27.64 -31.24 -2.96
C SER A 349 28.25 -29.98 -3.57
N ARG A 350 28.73 -29.06 -2.72
CA ARG A 350 29.44 -27.85 -3.17
C ARG A 350 30.67 -28.18 -4.02
N ASP A 351 31.44 -29.18 -3.59
CA ASP A 351 32.69 -29.55 -4.27
C ASP A 351 32.39 -30.16 -5.65
N ASP A 352 31.31 -30.93 -5.77
CA ASP A 352 30.89 -31.51 -7.06
C ASP A 352 30.36 -30.44 -8.01
N PHE A 353 29.58 -29.48 -7.51
CA PHE A 353 29.13 -28.33 -8.29
C PHE A 353 30.32 -27.47 -8.76
N GLN A 354 31.29 -27.20 -7.89
CA GLN A 354 32.49 -26.46 -8.26
C GLN A 354 33.27 -27.16 -9.37
N ARG A 355 33.51 -28.47 -9.24
CA ARG A 355 34.18 -29.26 -10.29
C ARG A 355 33.41 -29.26 -11.61
N LEU A 356 32.09 -29.28 -11.56
CA LEU A 356 31.23 -29.21 -12.74
C LEU A 356 31.40 -27.86 -13.44
N VAL A 357 31.31 -26.76 -12.70
CA VAL A 357 31.49 -25.40 -13.26
C VAL A 357 32.90 -25.21 -13.82
N GLU A 358 33.94 -25.65 -13.10
CA GLU A 358 35.34 -25.59 -13.57
C GLU A 358 35.55 -26.38 -14.86
N ARG A 359 34.93 -27.56 -14.98
CA ARG A 359 34.99 -28.37 -16.20
C ARG A 359 34.31 -27.69 -17.38
N GLU A 360 33.12 -27.13 -17.20
CA GLU A 360 32.39 -26.45 -18.28
C GLU A 360 33.11 -25.16 -18.71
N LEU A 361 33.71 -24.42 -17.77
CA LEU A 361 34.56 -23.27 -18.10
C LEU A 361 35.80 -23.70 -18.91
N ALA A 362 36.40 -24.84 -18.58
CA ALA A 362 37.52 -25.39 -19.35
C ALA A 362 37.12 -25.80 -20.78
N VAL A 363 35.88 -26.29 -20.97
CA VAL A 363 35.34 -26.61 -22.30
C VAL A 363 35.08 -25.33 -23.10
N LEU A 364 34.51 -24.29 -22.47
CA LEU A 364 34.32 -22.98 -23.13
C LEU A 364 35.65 -22.41 -23.62
N GLY A 365 36.71 -22.50 -22.80
CA GLY A 365 38.04 -22.04 -23.18
C GLY A 365 38.68 -22.82 -24.34
N MET A 366 38.20 -24.03 -24.67
CA MET A 366 38.61 -24.76 -25.87
C MET A 366 37.85 -24.31 -27.12
N VAL A 367 36.61 -23.83 -26.97
CA VAL A 367 35.76 -23.36 -28.07
C VAL A 367 36.14 -21.95 -28.51
N GLU A 368 36.51 -21.07 -27.58
CA GLU A 368 36.99 -19.70 -27.88
C GLU A 368 38.40 -19.69 -28.51
N GLY A 369 39.14 -20.79 -28.45
CA GLY A 369 40.47 -20.93 -29.07
C GLY A 369 40.46 -21.40 -30.53
N ASP A 370 39.29 -21.76 -31.07
CA ASP A 370 39.09 -22.26 -32.45
C ASP A 370 38.44 -21.21 -33.39
N GLU A 371 38.22 -19.97 -32.92
CA GLU A 371 37.95 -18.76 -33.73
C GLU A 371 39.18 -17.85 -33.82
#